data_AF-A0A414A7R8-F1
#
_entry.id   AF-A0A414A7R8-F1
#
_cell.length_a   1.000
_cell.length_b   1.000
_cell.length_c   1.000
_cell.angle_alpha   90.00
_cell.angle_beta   90.00
_cell.angle_gamma   90.00
#
_symmetry.space_group_name_H-M   'P 1'
#
loop_
_entity.id
_entity.type
_entity.pdbx_description
1 polymer ?
#
loop_
_entity_poly.entity_id
_entity_poly.type
_entity_poly.pdbx_seq_one_letter_code
_entity_poly.pdbx_strand_id
1 'polypeptide(L)'
;MENNSNAIAEIQKKYAGCNLLMPAATEVQLNPFYKITVMEVTADLSENSGDIFKVGSVKTGTTQQGKDIWEETYSPAKPLLMKIAAAAGIQFDPDHTYGTKIDANTYKAKAYGAMRMPDGTGKTHADEKVICLDDEEANYRVEFMDKSIKGITDEKAAKAAAEMFKGNWIDAKNKWGKACKAYVIDDCDREKYIERSVLVNMTLLRKTAAAKAMTGAILRVIRALTGMKGQYTKKELQKPFAIPRVTFSPDYTDPEVRKAMLSQGMNSIGSLFGATPTIAAIPDTLTGGEIDEFNPEEFADNPAFASEQTEDSDVVDEEQEQNWFDREQPTAPQQDVRPQQEEYACENCGSVISEKVYGYSIDKFGRPLCVKCQRGAH
;
A
#
# COMPACT_ATOMS: atom_id res chain seq x y z
N MET A 1 1.93 -9.06 43.72
CA MET A 1 1.02 -9.81 42.81
C MET A 1 -0.14 -8.88 42.49
N GLU A 2 0.04 -7.98 41.53
CA GLU A 2 -0.99 -7.02 41.11
C GLU A 2 -1.47 -7.37 39.70
N ASN A 3 -2.74 -7.79 39.64
CA ASN A 3 -3.69 -7.80 38.52
C ASN A 3 -3.15 -7.62 37.09
N ASN A 4 -2.65 -8.70 36.50
CA ASN A 4 -2.33 -8.78 35.07
C ASN A 4 -3.50 -9.34 34.24
N SER A 5 -4.73 -8.95 34.57
CA SER A 5 -5.96 -9.62 34.10
C SER A 5 -6.93 -8.69 33.36
N ASN A 6 -6.44 -7.72 32.56
CA ASN A 6 -7.35 -6.84 31.81
C ASN A 6 -6.77 -6.20 30.53
N ALA A 7 -5.69 -6.73 29.93
CA ALA A 7 -5.04 -6.08 28.79
C ALA A 7 -6.00 -5.82 27.60
N ILE A 8 -6.91 -6.75 27.30
CA ILE A 8 -7.88 -6.62 26.20
C ILE A 8 -8.99 -5.60 26.53
N ALA A 9 -9.52 -5.64 27.76
CA ALA A 9 -10.56 -4.71 28.21
C ALA A 9 -10.03 -3.26 28.34
N GLU A 10 -8.77 -3.09 28.75
CA GLU A 10 -8.09 -1.80 28.75
C GLU A 10 -7.86 -1.26 27.34
N ILE A 11 -7.50 -2.13 26.39
CA ILE A 11 -7.39 -1.75 24.97
C ILE A 11 -8.76 -1.30 24.44
N GLN A 12 -9.84 -2.03 24.73
CA GLN A 12 -11.18 -1.62 24.32
C GLN A 12 -11.59 -0.25 24.89
N LYS A 13 -11.26 0.03 26.17
CA LYS A 13 -11.53 1.34 26.79
C LYS A 13 -10.65 2.44 26.20
N LYS A 14 -9.35 2.20 26.03
CA LYS A 14 -8.37 3.18 25.53
C LYS A 14 -8.60 3.52 24.06
N TYR A 15 -9.05 2.55 23.27
CA TYR A 15 -9.27 2.69 21.82
C TYR A 15 -10.75 2.77 21.43
N ALA A 16 -11.66 3.08 22.37
CA ALA A 16 -13.08 3.27 22.08
C ALA A 16 -13.36 4.38 21.03
N GLY A 17 -12.41 5.32 20.86
CA GLY A 17 -12.45 6.36 19.84
C GLY A 17 -12.00 5.92 18.43
N CYS A 18 -11.51 4.69 18.27
CA CYS A 18 -10.94 4.15 17.03
C CYS A 18 -11.85 3.09 16.39
N ASN A 19 -11.64 2.81 15.10
CA ASN A 19 -12.25 1.66 14.45
C ASN A 19 -11.47 0.39 14.86
N LEU A 20 -11.87 -0.24 15.96
CA LEU A 20 -11.21 -1.43 16.49
C LEU A 20 -11.52 -2.66 15.63
N LEU A 21 -10.49 -3.21 14.98
CA LEU A 21 -10.60 -4.39 14.10
C LEU A 21 -10.26 -5.67 14.90
N MET A 22 -11.06 -5.95 15.93
CA MET A 22 -10.88 -7.10 16.81
C MET A 22 -12.21 -7.85 16.96
N PRO A 23 -12.26 -9.17 16.68
CA PRO A 23 -13.41 -9.98 17.08
C PRO A 23 -13.52 -9.99 18.61
N ALA A 24 -14.74 -10.00 19.15
CA ALA A 24 -14.98 -10.00 20.59
C ALA A 24 -14.41 -11.29 21.22
N ALA A 25 -13.13 -11.27 21.59
CA ALA A 25 -12.46 -12.37 22.26
C ALA A 25 -12.69 -12.24 23.77
N THR A 26 -13.11 -13.33 24.39
CA THR A 26 -13.17 -13.51 25.84
C THR A 26 -11.75 -13.63 26.38
N GLU A 27 -11.52 -13.13 27.60
CA GLU A 27 -10.24 -13.11 28.31
C GLU A 27 -9.36 -14.34 28.05
N VAL A 28 -8.15 -14.09 27.55
CA VAL A 28 -7.08 -15.08 27.51
C VAL A 28 -5.92 -14.55 28.34
N GLN A 29 -5.48 -15.36 29.30
CA GLN A 29 -4.29 -15.09 30.10
C GLN A 29 -3.08 -15.04 29.17
N LEU A 30 -2.61 -13.83 28.83
CA LEU A 30 -1.40 -13.67 28.04
C LEU A 30 -0.21 -14.16 28.88
N ASN A 31 0.51 -15.13 28.32
CA ASN A 31 1.74 -15.66 28.87
C ASN A 31 2.80 -14.52 28.96
N PRO A 32 3.60 -14.39 30.04
CA PRO A 32 4.62 -13.34 30.22
C PRO A 32 5.62 -13.13 29.07
N PHE A 33 5.69 -14.02 28.09
CA PHE A 33 6.52 -13.86 26.90
C PHE A 33 5.88 -13.02 25.78
N TYR A 34 4.57 -12.76 25.86
CA TYR A 34 3.80 -12.11 24.79
C TYR A 34 3.13 -10.82 25.28
N LYS A 35 3.25 -9.77 24.47
CA LYS A 35 2.61 -8.48 24.70
C LYS A 35 1.63 -8.19 23.56
N ILE A 36 0.48 -7.58 23.88
CA ILE A 36 -0.38 -7.03 22.84
C ILE A 36 0.16 -5.65 22.45
N THR A 37 0.56 -5.51 21.19
CA THR A 37 0.88 -4.21 20.56
C THR A 37 -0.32 -3.80 19.71
N VAL A 38 -0.75 -2.55 19.82
CA VAL A 38 -1.80 -2.00 18.95
C VAL A 38 -1.13 -1.17 17.86
N MET A 39 -1.38 -1.51 16.60
CA MET A 39 -0.98 -0.69 15.46
C MET A 39 -2.15 0.18 15.02
N GLU A 40 -1.90 1.48 14.88
CA GLU A 40 -2.90 2.44 14.40
C GLU A 40 -2.64 2.76 12.93
N VAL A 41 -3.69 2.64 12.10
CA VAL A 41 -3.65 2.99 10.68
C VAL A 41 -4.66 4.08 10.41
N THR A 42 -4.20 5.26 9.99
CA THR A 42 -5.06 6.37 9.59
C THR A 42 -5.39 6.28 8.10
N ALA A 43 -6.66 6.54 7.75
CA ALA A 43 -7.07 6.67 6.35
C ALA A 43 -6.80 8.09 5.86
N ASP A 44 -6.18 8.23 4.69
CA ASP A 44 -6.04 9.54 4.05
C ASP A 44 -7.33 9.90 3.29
N LEU A 45 -8.00 10.95 3.76
CA LEU A 45 -9.27 11.44 3.20
C LEU A 45 -9.10 12.43 2.04
N SER A 46 -7.87 12.72 1.61
CA SER A 46 -7.62 13.59 0.47
C SER A 46 -8.11 12.95 -0.84
N GLU A 47 -8.54 13.76 -1.81
CA GLU A 47 -9.05 13.26 -3.10
C GLU A 47 -7.97 12.56 -3.94
N ASN A 48 -6.70 12.80 -3.63
CA ASN A 48 -5.55 12.27 -4.38
C ASN A 48 -4.94 11.00 -3.77
N SER A 49 -5.28 10.64 -2.52
CA SER A 49 -4.65 9.51 -1.83
C SER A 49 -4.98 8.16 -2.45
N GLY A 50 -6.19 8.04 -3.02
CA GLY A 50 -6.73 6.77 -3.47
C GLY A 50 -6.96 5.76 -2.34
N ASP A 51 -6.90 6.16 -1.06
CA ASP A 51 -7.16 5.28 0.10
C ASP A 51 -8.66 4.92 0.20
N ILE A 52 -9.53 5.81 -0.28
CA ILE A 52 -10.99 5.66 -0.23
C ILE A 52 -11.63 6.06 -1.56
N PHE A 53 -12.79 5.47 -1.87
CA PHE A 53 -13.62 5.89 -3.00
C PHE A 53 -15.09 6.04 -2.58
N LYS A 54 -15.78 7.01 -3.17
CA LYS A 54 -17.19 7.29 -2.87
C LYS A 54 -18.09 6.23 -3.51
N VAL A 55 -19.03 5.69 -2.72
CA VAL A 55 -19.95 4.63 -3.18
C VAL A 55 -21.38 5.12 -3.27
N GLY A 56 -21.80 6.02 -2.37
CA GLY A 56 -23.16 6.51 -2.35
C GLY A 56 -23.42 7.48 -1.21
N SER A 57 -24.69 7.65 -0.87
CA SER A 57 -25.13 8.46 0.26
C SER A 57 -26.16 7.66 1.07
N VAL A 58 -26.03 7.69 2.39
CA VAL A 58 -26.95 7.02 3.32
C VAL A 58 -27.72 8.09 4.09
N LYS A 59 -29.02 7.88 4.26
CA LYS A 59 -29.86 8.73 5.09
C LYS A 59 -29.53 8.46 6.56
N THR A 60 -28.87 9.40 7.23
CA THR A 60 -28.40 9.27 8.62
C THR A 60 -29.36 9.91 9.63
N GLY A 61 -30.34 10.68 9.19
CA GLY A 61 -31.39 11.18 10.07
C GLY A 61 -32.38 12.12 9.40
N THR A 62 -33.28 12.67 10.21
CA THR A 62 -34.25 13.69 9.79
C THR A 62 -34.09 14.87 10.75
N THR A 63 -33.86 16.07 10.23
CA THR A 63 -33.83 17.31 11.04
C THR A 63 -35.20 17.52 11.70
N GLN A 64 -35.26 18.26 12.82
CA GLN A 64 -36.52 18.64 13.51
C GLN A 64 -37.56 19.31 12.60
N GLN A 65 -37.16 19.82 11.43
CA GLN A 65 -38.01 20.39 10.38
C GLN A 65 -38.47 19.37 9.31
N GLY A 66 -38.29 18.06 9.53
CA GLY A 66 -38.71 17.01 8.60
C GLY A 66 -37.84 16.85 7.35
N LYS A 67 -36.65 17.47 7.30
CA LYS A 67 -35.73 17.37 6.16
C LYS A 67 -34.71 16.25 6.37
N ASP A 68 -34.60 15.36 5.39
CA ASP A 68 -33.67 14.22 5.42
C ASP A 68 -32.21 14.68 5.33
N ILE A 69 -31.39 14.21 6.28
CA ILE A 69 -29.95 14.42 6.30
C ILE A 69 -29.31 13.21 5.61
N TRP A 70 -28.62 13.49 4.50
CA TRP A 70 -27.88 12.51 3.72
C TRP A 70 -26.39 12.69 3.99
N GLU A 71 -25.71 11.63 4.40
CA GLU A 71 -24.25 11.60 4.55
C GLU A 71 -23.61 10.75 3.46
N GLU A 72 -22.49 11.24 2.92
CA GLU A 72 -21.72 10.54 1.90
C GLU A 72 -21.02 9.33 2.51
N THR A 73 -21.02 8.23 1.75
CA THR A 73 -20.48 6.95 2.16
C THR A 73 -19.34 6.55 1.22
N TYR A 74 -18.25 6.09 1.83
CA TYR A 74 -17.00 5.75 1.18
C TYR A 74 -16.62 4.29 1.47
N SER A 75 -15.96 3.64 0.54
CA SER A 75 -15.37 2.31 0.73
C SER A 75 -13.85 2.40 0.75
N PRO A 76 -13.17 1.63 1.62
CA PRO A 76 -11.72 1.44 1.56
C PRO A 76 -11.30 0.88 0.19
N ALA A 77 -10.28 1.51 -0.38
CA ALA A 77 -9.65 1.09 -1.62
C ALA A 77 -8.45 0.15 -1.36
N LYS A 78 -7.79 -0.30 -2.43
CA LYS A 78 -6.62 -1.18 -2.37
C LYS A 78 -5.52 -0.65 -1.42
N PRO A 79 -5.07 0.62 -1.48
CA PRO A 79 -3.96 1.09 -0.66
C PRO A 79 -4.23 0.98 0.84
N LEU A 80 -5.39 1.46 1.31
CA LEU A 80 -5.79 1.39 2.72
C LEU A 80 -5.91 -0.06 3.20
N LEU A 81 -6.51 -0.94 2.40
CA LEU A 81 -6.65 -2.36 2.75
C LEU A 81 -5.29 -3.06 2.87
N MET A 82 -4.32 -2.71 2.01
CA MET A 82 -2.97 -3.26 2.09
C MET A 82 -2.21 -2.73 3.32
N LYS A 83 -2.34 -1.44 3.67
CA LYS A 83 -1.78 -0.88 4.92
C LYS A 83 -2.33 -1.61 6.15
N ILE A 84 -3.64 -1.85 6.16
CA ILE A 84 -4.33 -2.61 7.22
C ILE A 84 -3.83 -4.06 7.26
N ALA A 85 -3.68 -4.72 6.10
CA ALA A 85 -3.18 -6.08 6.04
C ALA A 85 -1.74 -6.21 6.57
N ALA A 86 -0.87 -5.25 6.24
CA ALA A 86 0.49 -5.19 6.74
C ALA A 86 0.52 -4.98 8.27
N ALA A 87 -0.29 -4.05 8.79
CA ALA A 87 -0.40 -3.80 10.23
C ALA A 87 -1.02 -5.00 10.99
N ALA A 88 -1.97 -5.70 10.38
CA ALA A 88 -2.55 -6.93 10.91
C ALA A 88 -1.60 -8.15 10.83
N GLY A 89 -0.50 -8.05 10.09
CA GLY A 89 0.41 -9.18 9.86
C GLY A 89 -0.25 -10.31 9.07
N ILE A 90 -1.15 -10.00 8.14
CA ILE A 90 -1.77 -11.00 7.28
C ILE A 90 -0.72 -11.55 6.33
N GLN A 91 -0.57 -12.87 6.32
CA GLN A 91 0.29 -13.58 5.39
C GLN A 91 -0.58 -14.28 4.36
N PHE A 92 -0.21 -14.13 3.09
CA PHE A 92 -0.84 -14.84 1.99
C PHE A 92 0.01 -16.05 1.61
N ASP A 93 -0.63 -17.18 1.38
CA ASP A 93 0.04 -18.38 0.92
C ASP A 93 0.48 -18.19 -0.55
N PRO A 94 1.79 -18.20 -0.86
CA PRO A 94 2.29 -18.01 -2.22
C PRO A 94 1.84 -19.10 -3.19
N ASP A 95 1.71 -20.34 -2.72
CA ASP A 95 1.43 -21.51 -3.57
C ASP A 95 -0.07 -21.63 -3.86
N HIS A 96 -0.92 -21.24 -2.90
CA HIS A 96 -2.37 -21.35 -3.03
C HIS A 96 -3.05 -20.04 -3.48
N THR A 97 -2.35 -18.90 -3.47
CA THR A 97 -2.89 -17.60 -3.93
C THR A 97 -2.53 -17.33 -5.38
N TYR A 98 -3.34 -17.85 -6.31
CA TYR A 98 -3.10 -17.70 -7.74
C TYR A 98 -4.37 -17.46 -8.56
N GLY A 99 -4.16 -16.96 -9.79
CA GLY A 99 -5.19 -16.80 -10.80
C GLY A 99 -5.18 -17.95 -11.80
N THR A 100 -6.35 -18.50 -12.13
CA THR A 100 -6.55 -19.50 -13.17
C THR A 100 -7.49 -18.96 -14.23
N LYS A 101 -7.11 -19.15 -15.50
CA LYS A 101 -8.03 -18.95 -16.61
C LYS A 101 -8.85 -20.23 -16.78
N ILE A 102 -10.18 -20.13 -16.58
CA ILE A 102 -11.08 -21.28 -16.74
C ILE A 102 -11.37 -21.47 -18.22
N ASP A 103 -11.82 -20.40 -18.87
CA ASP A 103 -12.20 -20.38 -20.27
C ASP A 103 -11.54 -19.20 -21.00
N ALA A 104 -11.70 -19.12 -22.33
CA ALA A 104 -11.23 -18.00 -23.12
C ALA A 104 -11.64 -16.63 -22.53
N ASN A 105 -12.84 -16.57 -21.97
CA ASN A 105 -13.48 -15.35 -21.46
C ASN A 105 -13.64 -15.29 -19.94
N THR A 106 -13.22 -16.31 -19.18
CA THR A 106 -13.48 -16.39 -17.73
C THR A 106 -12.18 -16.51 -16.93
N TYR A 107 -11.97 -15.56 -16.03
CA TYR A 107 -10.84 -15.54 -15.10
C TYR A 107 -11.32 -15.77 -13.67
N LYS A 108 -10.70 -16.72 -12.97
CA LYS A 108 -10.96 -16.99 -11.57
C LYS A 108 -9.68 -16.83 -10.77
N ALA A 109 -9.71 -16.08 -9.69
CA ALA A 109 -8.59 -16.00 -8.76
C ALA A 109 -9.02 -16.45 -7.38
N LYS A 110 -8.13 -17.16 -6.70
CA LYS A 110 -8.30 -17.58 -5.30
C LYS A 110 -7.20 -16.95 -4.47
N ALA A 111 -7.54 -16.56 -3.25
CA ALA A 111 -6.58 -16.05 -2.28
C ALA A 111 -6.77 -16.76 -0.94
N TYR A 112 -5.67 -17.12 -0.31
CA TYR A 112 -5.62 -17.76 1.00
C TYR A 112 -4.80 -16.88 1.93
N GLY A 113 -5.44 -16.38 2.98
CA GLY A 113 -4.81 -15.50 3.97
C GLY A 113 -4.91 -16.09 5.37
N ALA A 114 -3.85 -15.89 6.14
CA ALA A 114 -3.77 -16.26 7.55
C ALA A 114 -3.39 -15.04 8.40
N MET A 115 -3.99 -14.94 9.59
CA MET A 115 -3.73 -13.89 10.57
C MET A 115 -3.71 -14.49 11.98
N ARG A 116 -2.84 -13.97 12.85
CA ARG A 116 -2.86 -14.31 14.28
C ARG A 116 -3.74 -13.30 15.03
N MET A 117 -4.73 -13.81 15.75
CA MET A 117 -5.60 -12.99 16.58
C MET A 117 -4.88 -12.58 17.88
N PRO A 118 -5.36 -11.54 18.58
CA PRO A 118 -4.79 -11.07 19.85
C PRO A 118 -4.78 -12.10 20.98
N ASP A 119 -5.60 -13.15 20.87
CA ASP A 119 -5.65 -14.30 21.76
C ASP A 119 -4.58 -15.38 21.43
N GLY A 120 -3.77 -15.15 20.39
CA GLY A 120 -2.75 -16.07 19.89
C GLY A 120 -3.27 -17.14 18.93
N THR A 121 -4.59 -17.26 18.76
CA THR A 121 -5.18 -18.25 17.85
C THR A 121 -4.95 -17.84 16.39
N GLY A 122 -4.79 -18.83 15.51
CA GLY A 122 -4.67 -18.61 14.08
C GLY A 122 -6.05 -18.55 13.43
N LYS A 123 -6.31 -17.50 12.67
CA LYS A 123 -7.50 -17.39 11.81
C LYS A 123 -7.07 -17.43 10.35
N THR A 124 -7.62 -18.38 9.60
CA THR A 124 -7.41 -18.50 8.15
C THR A 124 -8.71 -18.20 7.41
N HIS A 125 -8.61 -17.61 6.23
CA HIS A 125 -9.75 -17.40 5.35
C HIS A 125 -9.33 -17.53 3.89
N ALA A 126 -10.21 -18.12 3.09
CA ALA A 126 -10.04 -18.28 1.66
C ALA A 126 -11.25 -17.68 0.95
N ASP A 127 -11.00 -16.88 -0.09
CA ASP A 127 -12.06 -16.30 -0.92
C ASP A 127 -11.60 -16.31 -2.39
N GLU A 128 -12.58 -16.27 -3.28
CA GLU A 128 -12.39 -16.32 -4.72
C GLU A 128 -13.15 -15.21 -5.43
N LYS A 129 -12.60 -14.75 -6.55
CA LYS A 129 -13.25 -13.81 -7.44
C LYS A 129 -13.22 -14.32 -8.87
N VAL A 130 -14.40 -14.37 -9.48
CA VAL A 130 -14.59 -14.73 -10.88
C VAL A 130 -14.97 -13.47 -11.66
N ILE A 131 -14.34 -13.29 -12.81
CA ILE A 131 -14.68 -12.26 -13.80
C ILE A 131 -14.93 -12.97 -15.12
N CYS A 132 -16.20 -12.94 -15.56
CA CYS A 132 -16.62 -13.39 -16.87
C CYS A 132 -16.69 -12.18 -17.81
N LEU A 133 -15.93 -12.21 -18.90
CA LEU A 133 -15.88 -11.10 -19.86
C LEU A 133 -17.21 -10.94 -20.61
N ASP A 134 -17.93 -12.03 -20.86
CA ASP A 134 -19.20 -11.99 -21.59
C ASP A 134 -20.33 -11.35 -20.74
N ASP A 135 -20.36 -11.67 -19.44
CA ASP A 135 -21.30 -11.05 -18.49
C ASP A 135 -21.01 -9.55 -18.34
N GLU A 136 -19.74 -9.17 -18.27
CA GLU A 136 -19.33 -7.76 -18.19
C GLU A 136 -19.63 -7.01 -19.49
N GLU A 137 -19.47 -7.64 -20.65
CA GLU A 137 -19.88 -7.07 -21.95
C GLU A 137 -21.38 -6.79 -22.00
N ALA A 138 -22.21 -7.75 -21.56
CA ALA A 138 -23.65 -7.59 -21.47
C ALA A 138 -24.03 -6.44 -20.52
N ASN A 139 -23.38 -6.35 -19.36
CA ASN A 139 -23.57 -5.26 -18.41
C ASN A 139 -23.21 -3.89 -19.02
N TYR A 140 -22.07 -3.80 -19.73
CA TYR A 140 -21.68 -2.57 -20.41
C TYR A 140 -22.70 -2.18 -21.50
N ARG A 141 -23.17 -3.14 -22.30
CA ARG A 141 -24.21 -2.85 -23.31
C ARG A 141 -25.46 -2.26 -22.69
N VAL A 142 -25.97 -2.85 -21.60
CA VAL A 142 -27.16 -2.34 -20.91
C VAL A 142 -26.91 -0.94 -20.33
N GLU A 143 -25.75 -0.71 -19.72
CA GLU A 143 -25.39 0.59 -19.14
C GLU A 143 -25.32 1.69 -20.20
N PHE A 144 -24.67 1.42 -21.34
CA PHE A 144 -24.53 2.40 -22.42
C PHE A 144 -25.84 2.59 -23.19
N MET A 145 -26.67 1.55 -23.32
CA MET A 145 -28.02 1.67 -23.85
C MET A 145 -28.86 2.60 -22.97
N ASP A 146 -28.86 2.41 -21.65
CA ASP A 146 -29.60 3.27 -20.71
C ASP A 146 -29.11 4.73 -20.75
N LYS A 147 -27.79 4.93 -20.80
CA LYS A 147 -27.18 6.27 -20.94
C LYS A 147 -27.55 6.95 -22.26
N SER A 148 -27.63 6.19 -23.34
CA SER A 148 -27.99 6.75 -24.65
C SER A 148 -29.43 7.25 -24.70
N ILE A 149 -30.34 6.60 -23.96
CA ILE A 149 -31.76 6.94 -23.88
C ILE A 149 -32.00 8.07 -22.86
N LYS A 150 -31.48 7.92 -21.63
CA LYS A 150 -31.69 8.88 -20.53
C LYS A 150 -30.85 10.15 -20.66
N GLY A 151 -29.82 10.12 -21.50
CA GLY A 151 -28.85 11.20 -21.68
C GLY A 151 -27.65 11.09 -20.75
N ILE A 152 -26.49 11.45 -21.28
CA ILE A 152 -25.22 11.44 -20.56
C ILE A 152 -25.17 12.66 -19.64
N THR A 153 -25.22 12.43 -18.33
CA THR A 153 -25.24 13.51 -17.32
C THR A 153 -23.87 14.05 -16.93
N ASP A 154 -22.80 13.32 -17.25
CA ASP A 154 -21.43 13.74 -16.95
C ASP A 154 -20.94 14.75 -17.99
N GLU A 155 -20.45 15.91 -17.56
CA GLU A 155 -20.15 17.03 -18.46
C GLU A 155 -19.02 16.70 -19.44
N LYS A 156 -17.97 15.99 -18.98
CA LYS A 156 -16.84 15.61 -19.83
C LYS A 156 -17.27 14.57 -20.86
N ALA A 157 -17.99 13.54 -20.41
CA ALA A 157 -18.49 12.50 -21.31
C ALA A 157 -19.54 13.04 -22.30
N ALA A 158 -20.40 13.96 -21.87
CA ALA A 158 -21.43 14.58 -22.71
C ALA A 158 -20.82 15.44 -23.81
N LYS A 159 -19.79 16.25 -23.51
CA LYS A 159 -19.06 17.04 -24.52
C LYS A 159 -18.35 16.15 -25.53
N ALA A 160 -17.63 15.13 -25.06
CA ALA A 160 -16.96 14.17 -25.95
C ALA A 160 -17.96 13.40 -26.84
N ALA A 161 -19.12 13.04 -26.31
CA ALA A 161 -20.18 12.41 -27.09
C ALA A 161 -20.77 13.37 -28.14
N ALA A 162 -20.96 14.65 -27.79
CA ALA A 162 -21.46 15.67 -28.71
C ALA A 162 -20.50 16.00 -29.86
N GLU A 163 -19.19 15.85 -29.64
CA GLU A 163 -18.18 15.99 -30.70
C GLU A 163 -18.18 14.81 -31.67
N MET A 164 -18.52 13.61 -31.20
CA MET A 164 -18.38 12.36 -31.97
C MET A 164 -19.69 11.83 -32.57
N PHE A 165 -20.85 12.18 -32.01
CA PHE A 165 -22.15 11.62 -32.38
C PHE A 165 -23.20 12.72 -32.49
N LYS A 166 -24.20 12.54 -33.34
CA LYS A 166 -25.33 13.47 -33.44
C LYS A 166 -26.32 13.25 -32.29
N GLY A 167 -26.91 14.34 -31.81
CA GLY A 167 -27.75 14.32 -30.62
C GLY A 167 -28.14 15.71 -30.12
N ASN A 168 -28.96 15.75 -29.08
CA ASN A 168 -29.55 16.96 -28.52
C ASN A 168 -29.18 17.16 -27.06
N TRP A 169 -28.96 18.42 -26.68
CA TRP A 169 -28.77 18.80 -25.29
C TRP A 169 -30.13 18.97 -24.60
N ILE A 170 -30.31 18.28 -23.48
CA ILE A 170 -31.51 18.37 -22.64
C ILE A 170 -31.11 18.86 -21.26
N ASP A 171 -31.91 19.75 -20.69
CA ASP A 171 -31.78 20.13 -19.28
C ASP A 171 -32.20 18.96 -18.39
N ALA A 172 -31.23 18.31 -17.77
CA ALA A 172 -31.44 17.19 -16.87
C ALA A 172 -31.03 17.56 -15.44
N LYS A 173 -31.40 16.72 -14.48
CA LYS A 173 -30.83 16.76 -13.14
C LYS A 173 -29.85 15.62 -13.00
N ASN A 174 -28.64 15.90 -12.50
CA ASN A 174 -27.70 14.83 -12.21
C ASN A 174 -28.18 13.96 -11.03
N LYS A 175 -27.42 12.89 -10.75
CA LYS A 175 -27.64 11.98 -9.61
C LYS A 175 -27.68 12.68 -8.23
N TRP A 176 -27.28 13.94 -8.14
CA TRP A 176 -27.25 14.77 -6.92
C TRP A 176 -28.27 15.92 -6.95
N GLY A 177 -29.22 15.90 -7.90
CA GLY A 177 -30.30 16.89 -7.99
C GLY A 177 -29.88 18.27 -8.50
N LYS A 178 -28.63 18.45 -8.94
CA LYS A 178 -28.17 19.70 -9.58
C LYS A 178 -28.58 19.71 -11.05
N ALA A 179 -28.99 20.88 -11.56
CA ALA A 179 -29.27 21.08 -12.97
C ALA A 179 -27.99 20.88 -13.79
N CYS A 180 -28.05 20.01 -14.80
CA CYS A 180 -26.93 19.65 -15.66
C CYS A 180 -27.43 19.51 -17.09
N LYS A 181 -26.63 19.95 -18.06
CA LYS A 181 -26.94 19.72 -19.47
C LYS A 181 -26.55 18.28 -19.81
N ALA A 182 -27.54 17.42 -20.03
CA ALA A 182 -27.31 16.06 -20.49
C ALA A 182 -27.33 16.01 -22.02
N TYR A 183 -26.49 15.15 -22.60
CA TYR A 183 -26.48 14.93 -24.04
C TYR A 183 -27.18 13.62 -24.38
N VAL A 184 -28.26 13.69 -25.16
CA VAL A 184 -29.01 12.53 -25.64
C VAL A 184 -28.59 12.25 -27.08
N ILE A 185 -28.21 11.00 -27.33
CA ILE A 185 -27.75 10.56 -28.65
C ILE A 185 -28.97 10.22 -29.50
N ASP A 186 -28.94 10.69 -30.75
CA ASP A 186 -30.00 10.42 -31.73
C ASP A 186 -30.08 8.92 -32.06
N ASP A 187 -31.27 8.45 -32.46
CA ASP A 187 -31.51 7.05 -32.82
C ASP A 187 -30.53 6.57 -33.92
N CYS A 188 -30.11 7.45 -34.83
CA CYS A 188 -29.22 7.11 -35.95
C CYS A 188 -27.78 6.73 -35.53
N ASP A 189 -27.27 7.31 -34.43
CA ASP A 189 -25.88 7.11 -33.97
C ASP A 189 -25.81 6.36 -32.62
N ARG A 190 -26.97 5.98 -32.05
CA ARG A 190 -27.06 5.26 -30.77
C ARG A 190 -26.27 3.96 -30.77
N GLU A 191 -26.43 3.14 -31.81
CA GLU A 191 -25.76 1.84 -31.89
C GLU A 191 -24.24 2.00 -31.97
N LYS A 192 -23.75 2.95 -32.78
CA LYS A 192 -22.30 3.25 -32.88
C LYS A 192 -21.71 3.72 -31.55
N TYR A 193 -22.46 4.50 -30.77
CA TYR A 193 -22.04 4.90 -29.42
C TYR A 193 -21.93 3.70 -28.48
N ILE A 194 -22.93 2.82 -28.47
CA ILE A 194 -22.93 1.62 -27.63
C ILE A 194 -21.76 0.72 -28.01
N GLU A 195 -21.59 0.41 -29.29
CA GLU A 195 -20.51 -0.46 -29.75
C GLU A 195 -19.12 0.10 -29.44
N ARG A 196 -18.89 1.39 -29.72
CA ARG A 196 -17.59 2.02 -29.46
C ARG A 196 -17.28 2.08 -27.97
N SER A 197 -18.25 2.42 -27.14
CA SER A 197 -18.08 2.49 -25.68
C SER A 197 -17.84 1.12 -25.07
N VAL A 198 -18.59 0.09 -25.51
CA VAL A 198 -18.38 -1.31 -25.11
C VAL A 198 -17.00 -1.78 -25.54
N LEU A 199 -16.58 -1.53 -26.78
CA LEU A 199 -15.27 -1.94 -27.31
C LEU A 199 -14.11 -1.38 -26.47
N VAL A 200 -14.16 -0.08 -26.13
CA VAL A 200 -13.13 0.56 -25.31
C VAL A 200 -13.06 -0.05 -23.91
N ASN A 201 -14.21 -0.21 -23.24
CA ASN A 201 -14.25 -0.78 -21.89
C ASN A 201 -13.86 -2.25 -21.86
N MET A 202 -14.30 -3.03 -22.85
CA MET A 202 -13.92 -4.43 -23.00
C MET A 202 -12.44 -4.59 -23.32
N THR A 203 -11.84 -3.71 -24.11
CA THR A 203 -10.38 -3.73 -24.37
C THR A 203 -9.60 -3.50 -23.09
N LEU A 204 -10.01 -2.53 -22.27
CA LEU A 204 -9.37 -2.26 -20.99
C LEU A 204 -9.57 -3.42 -20.00
N LEU A 205 -10.77 -3.99 -19.95
CA LEU A 205 -11.08 -5.10 -19.09
C LEU A 205 -10.31 -6.35 -19.49
N ARG A 206 -10.25 -6.69 -20.78
CA ARG A 206 -9.45 -7.82 -21.31
C ARG A 206 -7.98 -7.71 -20.92
N LYS A 207 -7.40 -6.51 -20.96
CA LYS A 207 -6.01 -6.25 -20.52
C LYS A 207 -5.81 -6.42 -19.01
N THR A 208 -6.81 -6.11 -18.19
CA THR A 208 -6.68 -6.00 -16.72
C THR A 208 -7.43 -7.06 -15.93
N ALA A 209 -8.16 -7.97 -16.60
CA ALA A 209 -9.07 -8.93 -15.97
C ALA A 209 -8.36 -9.83 -14.96
N ALA A 210 -7.23 -10.42 -15.34
CA ALA A 210 -6.45 -11.28 -14.45
C ALA A 210 -6.00 -10.54 -13.18
N ALA A 211 -5.44 -9.35 -13.33
CA ALA A 211 -5.00 -8.52 -12.20
C ALA A 211 -6.19 -8.06 -11.31
N LYS A 212 -7.34 -7.73 -11.91
CA LYS A 212 -8.58 -7.35 -11.20
C LYS A 212 -9.22 -8.52 -10.46
N ALA A 213 -9.12 -9.73 -10.99
CA ALA A 213 -9.58 -10.94 -10.33
C ALA A 213 -8.71 -11.22 -9.10
N MET A 214 -7.38 -11.27 -9.28
CA MET A 214 -6.42 -11.53 -8.20
C MET A 214 -6.49 -10.48 -7.09
N THR A 215 -6.41 -9.20 -7.46
CA THR A 215 -6.54 -8.11 -6.48
C THR A 215 -7.87 -8.20 -5.75
N GLY A 216 -8.97 -8.49 -6.45
CA GLY A 216 -10.26 -8.59 -5.81
C GLY A 216 -10.39 -9.76 -4.83
N ALA A 217 -9.79 -10.92 -5.12
CA ALA A 217 -9.74 -12.06 -4.20
C ALA A 217 -8.96 -11.72 -2.92
N ILE A 218 -7.75 -11.14 -3.06
CA ILE A 218 -6.92 -10.69 -1.93
C ILE A 218 -7.69 -9.69 -1.05
N LEU A 219 -8.31 -8.67 -1.66
CA LEU A 219 -9.04 -7.64 -0.93
C LEU A 219 -10.31 -8.18 -0.24
N ARG A 220 -10.89 -9.30 -0.71
CA ARG A 220 -12.00 -9.98 -0.01
C ARG A 220 -11.50 -10.70 1.23
N VAL A 221 -10.38 -11.42 1.11
CA VAL A 221 -9.73 -12.10 2.24
C VAL A 221 -9.35 -11.12 3.34
N ILE A 222 -8.75 -9.98 3.00
CA ILE A 222 -8.40 -8.92 3.99
C ILE A 222 -9.64 -8.46 4.75
N ARG A 223 -10.75 -8.18 4.05
CA ARG A 223 -11.99 -7.76 4.69
C ARG A 223 -12.57 -8.82 5.62
N ALA A 224 -12.55 -10.10 5.20
CA ALA A 224 -13.07 -11.21 6.00
C ALA A 224 -12.21 -11.52 7.24
N LEU A 225 -10.88 -11.41 7.12
CA LEU A 225 -9.97 -11.61 8.24
C LEU A 225 -10.11 -10.51 9.28
N THR A 226 -10.11 -9.25 8.84
CA THR A 226 -10.18 -8.06 9.71
C THR A 226 -11.60 -7.74 10.19
N GLY A 227 -12.64 -8.28 9.56
CA GLY A 227 -14.04 -8.03 9.92
C GLY A 227 -14.52 -6.62 9.60
N MET A 228 -13.84 -5.93 8.68
CA MET A 228 -14.14 -4.53 8.39
C MET A 228 -15.43 -4.36 7.57
N LYS A 229 -16.13 -3.25 7.80
CA LYS A 229 -17.35 -2.88 7.08
C LYS A 229 -17.02 -2.53 5.62
N GLY A 230 -17.95 -2.80 4.71
CA GLY A 230 -17.78 -2.43 3.29
C GLY A 230 -17.90 -0.93 3.01
N GLN A 231 -18.53 -0.17 3.92
CA GLN A 231 -18.95 1.21 3.70
C GLN A 231 -18.85 2.01 5.00
N TYR A 232 -18.17 3.16 4.94
CA TYR A 232 -17.93 4.04 6.08
C TYR A 232 -18.37 5.48 5.76
N THR A 233 -18.83 6.20 6.77
CA THR A 233 -19.03 7.65 6.67
C THR A 233 -17.69 8.38 6.81
N LYS A 234 -17.61 9.63 6.36
CA LYS A 234 -16.38 10.44 6.50
C LYS A 234 -15.96 10.60 7.97
N LYS A 235 -16.92 10.71 8.88
CA LYS A 235 -16.69 10.81 10.33
C LYS A 235 -16.11 9.52 10.91
N GLU A 236 -16.55 8.36 10.42
CA GLU A 236 -16.00 7.07 10.83
C GLU A 236 -14.56 6.88 10.31
N LEU A 237 -14.27 7.27 9.07
CA LEU A 237 -12.93 7.13 8.49
C LEU A 237 -11.89 8.08 9.08
N GLN A 238 -12.32 9.19 9.66
CA GLN A 238 -11.42 10.10 10.39
C GLN A 238 -10.86 9.46 11.66
N LYS A 239 -11.53 8.43 12.20
CA LYS A 239 -11.02 7.65 13.32
C LYS A 239 -9.98 6.64 12.80
N PRO A 240 -8.80 6.54 13.45
CA PRO A 240 -7.80 5.55 13.05
C PRO A 240 -8.35 4.13 13.24
N PHE A 241 -7.86 3.22 12.42
CA PHE A 241 -8.08 1.79 12.58
C PHE A 241 -7.06 1.23 13.57
N ALA A 242 -7.55 0.69 14.68
CA ALA A 242 -6.70 0.08 15.69
C ALA A 242 -6.69 -1.43 15.50
N ILE A 243 -5.50 -2.00 15.28
CA ILE A 243 -5.30 -3.42 15.04
C ILE A 243 -4.41 -3.98 16.15
N PRO A 244 -5.00 -4.70 17.12
CA PRO A 244 -4.22 -5.39 18.14
C PRO A 244 -3.51 -6.60 17.54
N ARG A 245 -2.22 -6.74 17.86
CA ARG A 245 -1.35 -7.84 17.46
C ARG A 245 -0.62 -8.39 18.68
N VAL A 246 -0.48 -9.72 18.74
CA VAL A 246 0.42 -10.36 19.69
C VAL A 246 1.85 -10.28 19.15
N THR A 247 2.71 -9.58 19.87
CA THR A 247 4.16 -9.56 19.62
C THR A 247 4.86 -10.33 20.72
N PHE A 248 5.84 -11.13 20.32
CA PHE A 248 6.72 -11.79 21.27
C PHE A 248 7.72 -10.75 21.78
N SER A 249 7.55 -10.35 23.04
CA SER A 249 8.34 -9.31 23.68
C SER A 249 8.44 -9.69 25.16
N PRO A 250 9.27 -10.70 25.48
CA PRO A 250 9.42 -11.17 26.86
C PRO A 250 9.94 -10.04 27.74
N ASP A 251 9.42 -10.00 28.96
CA ASP A 251 9.91 -9.06 29.96
C ASP A 251 11.27 -9.53 30.49
N TYR A 252 12.35 -8.94 29.97
CA TYR A 252 13.72 -9.25 30.38
C TYR A 252 14.06 -8.73 31.79
N THR A 253 13.19 -7.91 32.39
CA THR A 253 13.39 -7.45 33.78
C THR A 253 13.18 -8.60 34.78
N ASP A 254 12.35 -9.59 34.42
CA ASP A 254 12.13 -10.78 35.24
C ASP A 254 13.28 -11.81 35.05
N PRO A 255 14.01 -12.16 36.13
CA PRO A 255 15.05 -13.20 36.07
C PRO A 255 14.53 -14.59 35.68
N GLU A 256 13.27 -14.95 35.92
CA GLU A 256 12.71 -16.24 35.51
C GLU A 256 12.44 -16.30 34.01
N VAL A 257 11.84 -15.26 33.45
CA VAL A 257 11.60 -15.15 32.00
C VAL A 257 12.93 -15.19 31.25
N ARG A 258 13.94 -14.44 31.72
CA ARG A 258 15.29 -14.46 31.14
C ARG A 258 15.95 -15.84 31.21
N LYS A 259 15.83 -16.57 32.32
CA LYS A 259 16.36 -17.93 32.45
C LYS A 259 15.65 -18.92 31.51
N ALA A 260 14.33 -18.84 31.42
CA ALA A 260 13.53 -19.68 30.52
C ALA A 260 13.85 -19.40 29.04
N MET A 261 14.08 -18.13 28.69
CA MET A 261 14.42 -17.72 27.33
C MET A 261 15.85 -18.14 26.96
N LEU A 262 16.81 -18.01 27.89
CA LEU A 262 18.18 -18.51 27.72
C LEU A 262 18.22 -20.03 27.60
N SER A 263 17.48 -20.77 28.43
CA SER A 263 17.45 -22.24 28.36
C SER A 263 16.82 -22.72 27.05
N GLN A 264 15.74 -22.10 26.61
CA GLN A 264 15.12 -22.40 25.32
C GLN A 264 16.04 -22.01 24.15
N GLY A 265 16.75 -20.88 24.24
CA GLY A 265 17.78 -20.47 23.28
C GLY A 265 18.92 -21.48 23.18
N MET A 266 19.44 -21.96 24.31
CA MET A 266 20.48 -22.99 24.36
C MET A 266 20.01 -24.32 23.76
N ASN A 267 18.77 -24.73 24.03
CA ASN A 267 18.17 -25.93 23.43
C ASN A 267 17.91 -25.78 21.91
N SER A 268 17.56 -24.57 21.47
CA SER A 268 17.35 -24.24 20.06
C SER A 268 18.67 -24.29 19.28
N ILE A 269 19.76 -23.77 19.86
CA ILE A 269 21.11 -23.86 19.30
C ILE A 269 21.53 -25.33 19.20
N GLY A 270 21.29 -26.14 20.24
CA GLY A 270 21.57 -27.58 20.19
C GLY A 270 20.77 -28.35 19.13
N SER A 271 19.60 -27.84 18.74
CA SER A 271 18.78 -28.43 17.67
C SER A 271 19.19 -27.94 16.27
N LEU A 272 19.66 -26.69 16.15
CA LEU A 272 20.09 -26.09 14.88
C LEU A 272 21.53 -26.44 14.49
N PHE A 273 22.41 -26.60 15.48
CA PHE A 273 23.83 -26.87 15.28
C PHE A 273 24.23 -28.31 15.64
N GLY A 274 23.26 -29.14 16.04
CA GLY A 274 23.53 -30.44 16.64
C GLY A 274 24.11 -30.29 18.05
N ALA A 275 23.99 -31.35 18.87
CA ALA A 275 24.52 -31.33 20.23
C ALA A 275 25.98 -30.84 20.22
N THR A 276 26.24 -29.72 20.88
CA THR A 276 27.61 -29.33 21.20
C THR A 276 28.23 -30.52 21.93
N PRO A 277 29.41 -31.00 21.50
CA PRO A 277 30.10 -31.99 22.31
C PRO A 277 30.23 -31.36 23.69
N THR A 278 29.79 -32.07 24.71
CA THR A 278 30.21 -31.81 26.08
C THR A 278 31.71 -31.56 26.01
N ILE A 279 32.14 -30.33 26.31
CA ILE A 279 33.54 -30.04 26.58
C ILE A 279 33.82 -30.78 27.89
N ALA A 280 34.08 -32.08 27.77
CA ALA A 280 34.79 -32.82 28.77
C ALA A 280 36.15 -32.15 28.85
N ALA A 281 36.52 -31.74 30.06
CA ALA A 281 37.86 -31.28 30.35
C ALA A 281 38.85 -32.27 29.72
N ILE A 282 39.61 -31.76 28.77
CA ILE A 282 40.63 -32.52 28.04
C ILE A 282 41.63 -32.98 29.10
N PRO A 283 41.93 -34.28 29.23
CA PRO A 283 42.98 -34.73 30.13
C PRO A 283 44.30 -34.10 29.69
N ASP A 284 44.93 -33.41 30.64
CA ASP A 284 46.20 -32.70 30.58
C ASP A 284 47.38 -33.66 30.29
N THR A 285 47.42 -34.20 29.08
CA THR A 285 48.42 -35.20 28.65
C THR A 285 49.09 -34.87 27.33
N LEU A 286 48.95 -33.64 26.83
CA LEU A 286 49.58 -33.20 25.57
C LEU A 286 50.45 -31.95 25.73
N THR A 287 51.02 -31.72 26.93
CA THR A 287 52.02 -30.68 27.20
C THR A 287 53.44 -31.13 26.86
N GLY A 288 53.65 -31.68 25.65
CA GLY A 288 54.95 -32.27 25.29
C GLY A 288 55.34 -32.28 23.81
N GLY A 289 54.68 -31.52 22.94
CA GLY A 289 55.10 -31.39 21.55
C GLY A 289 54.86 -29.97 21.06
N GLU A 290 55.92 -29.32 20.58
CA GLU A 290 55.87 -28.01 19.91
C GLU A 290 54.87 -28.08 18.75
N ILE A 291 53.84 -27.24 18.81
CA ILE A 291 52.87 -27.06 17.75
C ILE A 291 53.41 -25.89 16.92
N ASP A 292 53.83 -26.16 15.69
CA ASP A 292 54.21 -25.11 14.73
C ASP A 292 52.96 -24.27 14.44
N GLU A 293 52.96 -23.05 14.97
CA GLU A 293 51.85 -22.11 14.87
C GLU A 293 51.89 -21.49 13.45
N PHE A 294 50.91 -21.82 12.61
CA PHE A 294 50.85 -21.37 11.21
C PHE A 294 50.78 -19.83 11.15
N ASN A 295 51.86 -19.19 10.70
CA ASN A 295 51.95 -17.75 10.55
C ASN A 295 51.68 -17.31 9.10
N PRO A 296 50.54 -16.68 8.80
CA PRO A 296 50.19 -16.27 7.44
C PRO A 296 51.07 -15.16 6.87
N GLU A 297 51.85 -14.45 7.69
CA GLU A 297 52.77 -13.40 7.22
C GLU A 297 54.03 -13.96 6.54
N GLU A 298 54.42 -15.21 6.82
CA GLU A 298 55.58 -15.86 6.18
C GLU A 298 55.35 -16.19 4.69
N PHE A 299 54.09 -16.19 4.25
CA PHE A 299 53.69 -16.57 2.88
C PHE A 299 53.25 -15.37 2.04
N ALA A 300 53.28 -14.15 2.59
CA ALA A 300 52.81 -12.94 1.92
C ALA A 300 53.65 -12.57 0.68
N ASP A 301 54.95 -12.89 0.68
CA ASP A 301 55.87 -12.59 -0.43
C ASP A 301 56.05 -13.76 -1.41
N ASN A 302 55.24 -14.83 -1.31
CA ASN A 302 55.36 -15.98 -2.19
C ASN A 302 54.78 -15.66 -3.59
N PRO A 303 55.60 -15.65 -4.65
CA PRO A 303 55.17 -15.27 -6.01
C PRO A 303 54.16 -16.25 -6.64
N ALA A 304 53.92 -17.42 -6.04
CA ALA A 304 52.87 -18.34 -6.48
C ALA A 304 51.44 -17.84 -6.16
N PHE A 305 51.29 -16.84 -5.27
CA PHE A 305 50.00 -16.30 -4.83
C PHE A 305 49.77 -14.83 -5.24
N ALA A 306 50.69 -14.24 -6.02
CA ALA A 306 50.51 -12.91 -6.59
C ALA A 306 49.50 -12.97 -7.76
N SER A 307 48.40 -12.22 -7.67
CA SER A 307 47.41 -12.14 -8.75
C SER A 307 47.88 -11.25 -9.90
N GLU A 308 47.95 -11.77 -11.12
CA GLU A 308 48.30 -11.04 -12.36
C GLU A 308 47.14 -10.16 -12.90
N GLN A 309 46.60 -9.25 -12.09
CA GLN A 309 45.60 -8.28 -12.59
C GLN A 309 46.11 -6.85 -12.40
N THR A 310 46.64 -6.30 -13.49
CA THR A 310 46.93 -4.87 -13.69
C THR A 310 45.65 -4.08 -13.87
N GLU A 311 45.56 -2.95 -13.17
CA GLU A 311 44.50 -1.95 -13.29
C GLU A 311 44.52 -1.24 -14.67
N ASP A 312 43.29 -0.93 -15.13
CA ASP A 312 42.86 0.02 -16.16
C ASP A 312 43.31 -0.12 -17.63
N SER A 313 42.35 -0.45 -18.51
CA SER A 313 41.78 0.49 -19.51
C SER A 313 40.91 -0.22 -20.57
N ASP A 314 39.64 0.22 -20.66
CA ASP A 314 38.82 0.41 -21.86
C ASP A 314 38.52 -0.72 -22.88
N VAL A 315 37.23 -1.11 -22.88
CA VAL A 315 36.28 -1.28 -24.03
C VAL A 315 35.92 -2.71 -24.52
N VAL A 316 34.59 -3.00 -24.43
CA VAL A 316 33.61 -3.89 -25.15
C VAL A 316 33.69 -5.43 -25.04
N ASP A 317 32.74 -6.05 -24.33
CA ASP A 317 31.43 -6.68 -24.77
C ASP A 317 31.64 -8.08 -25.36
N GLU A 318 30.85 -9.15 -25.15
CA GLU A 318 29.61 -9.57 -24.47
C GLU A 318 29.79 -11.12 -24.33
N GLU A 319 29.12 -11.95 -23.52
CA GLU A 319 27.69 -12.20 -23.33
C GLU A 319 27.50 -13.04 -22.03
N GLN A 320 26.60 -12.63 -21.13
CA GLN A 320 26.08 -13.48 -20.05
C GLN A 320 24.56 -13.33 -19.90
N GLU A 321 23.95 -14.46 -19.58
CA GLU A 321 22.53 -14.79 -19.65
C GLU A 321 21.60 -13.86 -18.83
N GLN A 322 20.48 -13.51 -19.45
CA GLN A 322 19.47 -12.58 -18.95
C GLN A 322 18.65 -13.16 -17.77
N ASN A 323 18.79 -12.54 -16.60
CA ASN A 323 17.83 -12.61 -15.50
C ASN A 323 16.62 -11.68 -15.77
N TRP A 324 15.41 -12.23 -15.66
CA TRP A 324 14.16 -11.65 -16.18
C TRP A 324 13.37 -10.82 -15.16
N PHE A 325 14.04 -10.21 -14.17
CA PHE A 325 13.40 -9.48 -13.06
C PHE A 325 13.87 -8.04 -12.88
N ASP A 326 14.25 -7.35 -13.96
CA ASP A 326 14.30 -5.89 -13.99
C ASP A 326 13.96 -5.43 -15.41
N ARG A 327 12.73 -4.95 -15.61
CA ARG A 327 12.37 -4.24 -16.84
C ARG A 327 11.69 -2.93 -16.48
N GLU A 328 12.49 -1.88 -16.49
CA GLU A 328 12.04 -0.50 -16.36
C GLU A 328 11.11 -0.11 -17.53
N GLN A 329 10.10 0.69 -17.17
CA GLN A 329 9.31 1.52 -18.07
C GLN A 329 10.18 2.66 -18.66
N PRO A 330 9.82 3.22 -19.83
CA PRO A 330 10.62 4.24 -20.48
C PRO A 330 10.70 5.54 -19.67
N THR A 331 11.93 6.04 -19.54
CA THR A 331 12.34 7.32 -18.96
C THR A 331 11.76 8.51 -19.72
N ALA A 332 11.10 9.40 -18.97
CA ALA A 332 10.80 10.78 -19.36
C ALA A 332 12.07 11.66 -19.19
N PRO A 333 12.20 12.80 -19.91
CA PRO A 333 13.43 13.58 -19.90
C PRO A 333 13.75 14.19 -18.52
N GLN A 334 15.04 14.14 -18.19
CA GLN A 334 15.69 14.54 -16.94
C GLN A 334 15.22 15.90 -16.40
N GLN A 335 14.83 15.91 -15.13
CA GLN A 335 14.81 17.11 -14.29
C GLN A 335 16.12 17.20 -13.53
N ASP A 336 16.77 18.36 -13.63
CA ASP A 336 17.97 18.73 -12.91
C ASP A 336 17.85 18.49 -11.39
N VAL A 337 18.87 17.83 -10.87
CA VAL A 337 19.13 17.68 -9.44
C VAL A 337 19.38 19.07 -8.85
N ARG A 338 18.48 19.54 -7.99
CA ARG A 338 18.66 20.79 -7.23
C ARG A 338 19.70 20.58 -6.12
N PRO A 339 20.80 21.37 -6.08
CA PRO A 339 21.63 21.46 -4.90
C PRO A 339 20.86 22.18 -3.78
N GLN A 340 21.28 21.92 -2.53
CA GLN A 340 20.78 22.52 -1.31
C GLN A 340 20.62 24.05 -1.47
N GLN A 341 19.39 24.56 -1.30
CA GLN A 341 19.09 25.97 -1.48
C GLN A 341 19.66 26.79 -0.31
N GLU A 342 20.73 27.53 -0.56
CA GLU A 342 21.09 28.70 0.24
C GLU A 342 19.97 29.75 0.08
N GLU A 343 19.33 30.15 1.18
CA GLU A 343 18.28 31.17 1.17
C GLU A 343 18.90 32.55 0.96
N TYR A 344 18.93 33.05 -0.28
CA TYR A 344 19.38 34.41 -0.58
C TYR A 344 18.29 35.43 -0.21
N ALA A 345 18.64 36.52 0.48
CA ALA A 345 17.69 37.55 0.93
C ALA A 345 17.96 38.92 0.29
N CYS A 346 16.90 39.71 0.10
CA CYS A 346 16.98 41.09 -0.36
C CYS A 346 17.56 42.00 0.72
N GLU A 347 18.58 42.80 0.38
CA GLU A 347 19.19 43.75 1.33
C GLU A 347 18.23 44.87 1.76
N ASN A 348 17.28 45.25 0.89
CA ASN A 348 16.41 46.40 1.15
C ASN A 348 15.09 46.03 1.87
N CYS A 349 14.60 44.80 1.70
CA CYS A 349 13.29 44.39 2.25
C CYS A 349 13.26 42.99 2.88
N GLY A 350 14.39 42.28 2.92
CA GLY A 350 14.50 40.97 3.56
C GLY A 350 13.74 39.82 2.88
N SER A 351 13.08 40.06 1.74
CA SER A 351 12.35 39.00 1.03
C SER A 351 13.31 37.95 0.49
N VAL A 352 12.97 36.66 0.62
CA VAL A 352 13.73 35.55 0.03
C VAL A 352 13.71 35.65 -1.50
N ILE A 353 14.89 35.55 -2.11
CA ILE A 353 15.16 35.72 -3.53
C ILE A 353 15.70 34.38 -4.08
N SER A 354 15.25 33.97 -5.26
CA SER A 354 15.84 32.84 -5.98
C SER A 354 17.23 33.17 -6.52
N GLU A 355 18.15 32.20 -6.57
CA GLU A 355 19.52 32.33 -7.12
C GLU A 355 19.60 33.13 -8.44
N LYS A 356 18.68 32.91 -9.38
CA LYS A 356 18.64 33.66 -10.66
C LYS A 356 18.44 35.17 -10.49
N VAL A 357 17.62 35.58 -9.52
CA VAL A 357 17.35 36.99 -9.24
C VAL A 357 18.48 37.61 -8.42
N TYR A 358 19.12 36.81 -7.55
CA TYR A 358 20.34 37.21 -6.85
C TYR A 358 21.48 37.51 -7.86
N GLY A 359 21.78 36.57 -8.75
CA GLY A 359 22.82 36.75 -9.79
C GLY A 359 22.56 37.96 -10.68
N TYR A 360 21.33 38.12 -11.19
CA TYR A 360 20.97 39.29 -11.99
C TYR A 360 21.13 40.61 -11.23
N SER A 361 20.80 40.62 -9.94
CA SER A 361 20.88 41.84 -9.13
C SER A 361 22.32 42.23 -8.80
N ILE A 362 23.18 41.26 -8.53
CA ILE A 362 24.62 41.49 -8.35
C ILE A 362 25.24 42.03 -9.65
N ASP A 363 24.94 41.41 -10.79
CA ASP A 363 25.52 41.82 -12.08
C ASP A 363 25.07 43.21 -12.55
N LYS A 364 23.81 43.59 -12.26
CA LYS A 364 23.25 44.88 -12.73
C LYS A 364 23.34 46.01 -11.72
N PHE A 365 23.20 45.70 -10.42
CA PHE A 365 23.09 46.71 -9.37
C PHE A 365 24.19 46.59 -8.30
N GLY A 366 25.05 45.57 -8.36
CA GLY A 366 26.13 45.34 -7.40
C GLY A 366 25.66 44.93 -6.00
N ARG A 367 24.36 44.68 -5.80
CA ARG A 367 23.74 44.35 -4.52
C ARG A 367 22.52 43.43 -4.70
N PRO A 368 22.18 42.57 -3.73
CA PRO A 368 21.06 41.63 -3.85
C PRO A 368 19.71 42.31 -3.58
N LEU A 369 18.97 42.60 -4.65
CA LEU A 369 17.64 43.21 -4.62
C LEU A 369 16.60 42.28 -5.23
N CYS A 370 15.41 42.24 -4.64
CA CYS A 370 14.28 41.52 -5.21
C CYS A 370 13.69 42.29 -6.40
N VAL A 371 12.90 41.60 -7.23
CA VAL A 371 12.30 42.17 -8.45
C VAL A 371 11.47 43.44 -8.18
N LYS A 372 10.86 43.56 -6.99
CA LYS A 372 10.12 44.77 -6.60
C LYS A 372 11.03 45.97 -6.35
N CYS A 373 12.11 45.77 -5.60
CA CYS A 373 13.10 46.81 -5.33
C CYS A 373 13.93 47.19 -6.58
N GLN A 374 14.14 46.26 -7.52
CA GLN A 374 14.76 46.56 -8.82
C GLN A 374 13.90 47.52 -9.68
N ARG A 375 12.57 47.51 -9.51
CA ARG A 375 11.64 48.35 -10.28
C ARG A 375 11.34 49.70 -9.62
N GLY A 376 11.98 50.03 -8.50
CA GLY A 376 11.77 51.29 -7.78
C GLY A 376 10.39 51.45 -7.12
N ALA A 377 9.65 50.35 -6.95
CA ALA A 377 8.39 50.36 -6.19
C ALA A 377 8.73 50.24 -4.70
N HIS A 378 8.70 51.37 -3.99
CA HIS A 378 8.64 51.42 -2.52
C HIS A 378 7.20 51.29 -2.05
#